data_AF-A0A7Y6XHS2-F1
#
_entry.id   AF-A0A7Y6XHS2-F1
#
_cell.length_a   1.000
_cell.length_b   1.000
_cell.length_c   1.000
_cell.angle_alpha   90.00
_cell.angle_beta   90.00
_cell.angle_gamma   90.00
#
_symmetry.space_group_name_H-M   'P 1'
#
loop_
_entity.id
_entity.type
_entity.pdbx_description
1 polymer ?
#
loop_
_entity_poly.entity_id
_entity_poly.type
_entity_poly.pdbx_seq_one_letter_code
_entity_poly.pdbx_strand_id
1 'polypeptide(L)'
;MSRFATPGLLFAILSACATTSREGPAASACPTHKLDFTQETGCRNDGSVEFCLPTGDEALIARVRGFAPTSLQAGASRGRVGCSIPEETLYFFATGDTECVSRHGALTPTAWDALCRIAELPEVRKIAPTWYE
;
A
#
# COMPACT_ATOMS: atom_id res chain seq x y z
N MET A 1 53.02 -21.82 -60.12
CA MET A 1 51.58 -22.18 -60.16
C MET A 1 50.90 -21.51 -58.97
N SER A 2 49.85 -20.72 -59.26
CA SER A 2 48.68 -20.37 -58.42
C SER A 2 48.91 -19.74 -57.02
N ARG A 3 48.52 -18.47 -56.77
CA ARG A 3 47.15 -17.97 -56.42
C ARG A 3 46.73 -18.42 -55.00
N PHE A 4 46.09 -17.66 -54.09
CA PHE A 4 45.26 -16.45 -54.12
C PHE A 4 45.15 -15.84 -52.70
N ALA A 5 44.74 -14.57 -52.67
CA ALA A 5 44.28 -13.73 -51.55
C ALA A 5 43.26 -14.36 -50.58
N THR A 6 43.18 -13.86 -49.33
CA THR A 6 41.89 -13.53 -48.69
C THR A 6 42.09 -12.51 -47.54
N PRO A 7 41.12 -11.58 -47.34
CA PRO A 7 41.28 -10.35 -46.57
C PRO A 7 40.82 -10.48 -45.10
N GLY A 8 41.23 -9.51 -44.29
CA GLY A 8 40.86 -9.40 -42.89
C GLY A 8 39.36 -9.20 -42.67
N LEU A 9 38.81 -10.00 -41.76
CA LEU A 9 37.47 -9.85 -41.18
C LEU A 9 37.65 -9.48 -39.71
N LEU A 10 37.48 -8.19 -39.39
CA LEU A 10 37.30 -7.70 -38.04
C LEU A 10 35.84 -7.95 -37.63
N PHE A 11 35.61 -9.00 -36.85
CA PHE A 11 34.35 -9.22 -36.16
C PHE A 11 34.27 -8.30 -34.94
N ALA A 12 33.55 -7.18 -35.04
CA ALA A 12 33.12 -6.40 -33.89
C ALA A 12 31.82 -7.01 -33.35
N ILE A 13 31.94 -7.92 -32.39
CA ILE A 13 30.79 -8.47 -31.64
C ILE A 13 30.64 -7.61 -30.38
N LEU A 14 29.87 -6.53 -30.48
CA LEU A 14 29.43 -5.78 -29.31
C LEU A 14 28.32 -6.60 -28.63
N SER A 15 28.73 -7.25 -27.54
CA SER A 15 27.89 -8.05 -26.67
C SER A 15 26.69 -7.22 -26.18
N ALA A 16 25.50 -7.70 -26.49
CA ALA A 16 24.24 -7.11 -26.06
C ALA A 16 24.22 -6.97 -24.53
N CYS A 17 24.03 -5.74 -24.04
CA CYS A 17 23.56 -5.50 -22.68
C CYS A 17 22.13 -6.05 -22.57
N ALA A 18 22.00 -7.30 -22.16
CA ALA A 18 20.75 -7.83 -21.65
C ALA A 18 20.50 -7.18 -20.29
N THR A 19 19.92 -5.99 -20.29
CA THR A 19 19.31 -5.40 -19.11
C THR A 19 18.07 -6.23 -18.81
N THR A 20 18.24 -7.35 -18.11
CA THR A 20 17.12 -8.00 -17.44
C THR A 20 16.60 -7.00 -16.42
N SER A 21 15.58 -6.23 -16.80
CA SER A 21 14.72 -5.54 -15.85
C SER A 21 14.22 -6.63 -14.92
N ARG A 22 14.76 -6.66 -13.71
CA ARG A 22 14.28 -7.51 -12.64
C ARG A 22 12.90 -6.96 -12.31
N GLU A 23 11.90 -7.48 -13.02
CA GLU A 23 10.49 -7.36 -12.63
C GLU A 23 10.46 -7.86 -11.18
N GLY A 24 10.39 -6.91 -10.25
CA GLY A 24 10.03 -7.23 -8.88
C GLY A 24 8.69 -7.96 -8.94
N PRO A 25 8.37 -8.82 -7.94
CA PRO A 25 7.05 -9.44 -7.89
C PRO A 25 6.01 -8.36 -8.14
N ALA A 26 5.20 -8.54 -9.20
CA ALA A 26 4.18 -7.57 -9.59
C ALA A 26 3.43 -7.20 -8.32
N ALA A 27 3.55 -5.95 -7.88
CA ALA A 27 2.88 -5.48 -6.69
C ALA A 27 1.42 -5.87 -6.84
N SER A 28 0.90 -6.69 -5.91
CA SER A 28 -0.51 -7.02 -5.87
C SER A 28 -1.27 -5.71 -5.99
N ALA A 29 -2.15 -5.62 -6.99
CA ALA A 29 -2.96 -4.42 -7.16
C ALA A 29 -3.72 -4.16 -5.85
N CYS A 30 -3.70 -2.91 -5.38
CA CYS A 30 -4.32 -2.51 -4.13
C CYS A 30 -5.75 -3.10 -4.02
N PRO A 31 -6.14 -3.75 -2.91
CA PRO A 31 -7.48 -4.30 -2.72
C PRO A 31 -8.58 -3.24 -2.59
N THR A 32 -8.78 -2.40 -3.61
CA THR A 32 -9.67 -1.23 -3.60
C THR A 32 -11.13 -1.54 -3.28
N HIS A 33 -11.58 -2.78 -3.51
CA HIS A 33 -12.91 -3.23 -3.12
C HIS A 33 -13.16 -3.22 -1.59
N LYS A 34 -12.11 -3.12 -0.77
CA LYS A 34 -12.22 -2.96 0.69
C LYS A 34 -12.18 -1.49 1.14
N LEU A 35 -11.88 -0.55 0.25
CA LEU A 35 -11.77 0.88 0.58
C LEU A 35 -13.00 1.64 0.08
N ASP A 36 -13.65 2.40 0.95
CA ASP A 36 -14.78 3.28 0.59
C ASP A 36 -14.30 4.63 -0.02
N PHE A 37 -13.05 4.70 -0.49
CA PHE A 37 -12.41 5.89 -1.03
C PHE A 37 -11.29 5.51 -2.02
N THR A 38 -10.83 6.47 -2.81
CA THR A 38 -9.66 6.30 -3.69
C THR A 38 -8.46 7.05 -3.14
N GLN A 39 -7.28 6.86 -3.73
CA GLN A 39 -6.10 7.65 -3.37
C GLN A 39 -6.38 9.15 -3.47
N GLU A 40 -7.05 9.59 -4.54
CA GLU A 40 -7.37 11.00 -4.83
C GLU A 40 -8.32 11.62 -3.82
N THR A 41 -9.15 10.81 -3.16
CA THR A 41 -10.15 11.28 -2.19
C THR A 41 -9.84 10.88 -0.75
N GLY A 42 -8.74 10.17 -0.51
CA GLY A 42 -8.48 9.52 0.77
C GLY A 42 -8.30 10.45 1.96
N CYS A 43 -7.99 11.73 1.74
CA CYS A 43 -7.93 12.75 2.80
C CYS A 43 -9.20 13.62 2.91
N ARG A 44 -10.22 13.37 2.08
CA ARG A 44 -11.55 13.95 2.27
C ARG A 44 -12.23 13.16 3.37
N ASN A 45 -11.87 13.45 4.61
CA ASN A 45 -12.39 12.86 5.85
C ASN A 45 -12.02 13.79 7.01
N ASP A 46 -12.39 13.42 8.24
CA ASP A 46 -12.12 14.22 9.45
C ASP A 46 -10.81 13.87 10.17
N GLY A 47 -9.78 13.56 9.38
CA GLY A 47 -8.42 13.33 9.84
C GLY A 47 -8.04 11.87 10.05
N SER A 48 -8.91 10.92 9.71
CA SER A 48 -8.55 9.49 9.71
C SER A 48 -9.44 8.63 8.81
N VAL A 49 -8.93 7.45 8.51
CA VAL A 49 -9.72 6.31 8.05
C VAL A 49 -9.69 5.22 9.12
N GLU A 50 -10.69 4.37 9.14
CA GLU A 50 -10.88 3.36 10.19
C GLU A 50 -11.10 1.96 9.61
N PHE A 51 -10.71 0.95 10.39
CA PHE A 51 -10.85 -0.47 10.06
C PHE A 51 -10.86 -1.33 11.34
N CYS A 52 -11.29 -2.57 11.22
CA CYS A 52 -11.34 -3.52 12.34
C CYS A 52 -10.15 -4.48 12.29
N LEU A 53 -9.63 -4.86 13.44
CA LEU A 53 -8.73 -6.01 13.62
C LEU A 53 -9.23 -6.90 14.77
N PRO A 54 -8.92 -8.20 14.76
CA PRO A 54 -9.20 -9.08 15.89
C PRO A 54 -8.62 -8.54 17.21
N THR A 55 -9.42 -8.58 18.27
CA THR A 55 -8.99 -8.19 19.62
C THR A 55 -7.97 -9.20 20.15
N GLY A 56 -6.86 -8.70 20.70
CA GLY A 56 -5.84 -9.52 21.38
C GLY A 56 -4.81 -10.18 20.47
N ASP A 57 -4.83 -9.91 19.15
CA ASP A 57 -3.78 -10.36 18.23
C ASP A 57 -2.63 -9.33 18.15
N GLU A 58 -1.77 -9.34 19.17
CA GLU A 58 -0.62 -8.43 19.26
C GLU A 58 0.37 -8.58 18.10
N ALA A 59 0.48 -9.77 17.50
CA ALA A 59 1.38 -10.02 16.38
C ALA A 59 0.86 -9.33 15.11
N LEU A 60 -0.44 -9.42 14.84
CA LEU A 60 -1.08 -8.71 13.74
C LEU A 60 -1.01 -7.20 13.93
N ILE A 61 -1.26 -6.70 15.15
CA ILE A 61 -1.13 -5.28 15.47
C ILE A 61 0.29 -4.78 15.24
N ALA A 62 1.31 -5.55 15.65
CA ALA A 62 2.71 -5.22 15.39
C ALA A 62 3.01 -5.18 13.88
N ARG A 63 2.45 -6.12 13.09
CA ARG A 63 2.56 -6.11 11.63
C ARG A 63 1.96 -4.85 11.02
N VAL A 64 0.76 -4.47 11.45
CA VAL A 64 0.06 -3.25 10.97
C VAL A 64 0.85 -1.99 11.32
N ARG A 65 1.38 -1.90 12.55
CA ARG A 65 2.29 -0.80 12.95
C ARG A 65 3.57 -0.76 12.10
N GLY A 66 4.02 -1.88 11.55
CA GLY A 66 5.11 -1.92 10.58
C GLY A 66 4.80 -1.19 9.26
N PHE A 67 3.53 -1.06 8.89
CA PHE A 67 3.09 -0.31 7.71
C PHE A 67 2.78 1.15 8.02
N ALA A 68 2.29 1.42 9.23
CA ALA A 68 1.77 2.71 9.66
C ALA A 68 2.23 3.09 11.09
N PRO A 69 3.53 3.27 11.33
CA PRO A 69 4.10 3.30 12.69
C PRO A 69 3.62 4.47 13.55
N THR A 70 3.32 5.62 12.95
CA THR A 70 2.96 6.85 13.68
C THR A 70 1.47 7.19 13.62
N SER A 71 0.70 6.48 12.79
CA SER A 71 -0.65 6.90 12.41
C SER A 71 -1.74 5.99 12.97
N LEU A 72 -1.38 4.92 13.70
CA LEU A 72 -2.33 3.91 14.20
C LEU A 72 -2.80 4.18 15.63
N GLN A 73 -4.10 4.35 15.83
CA GLN A 73 -4.74 4.54 17.14
C GLN A 73 -5.90 3.58 17.33
N ALA A 74 -6.08 3.01 18.53
CA ALA A 74 -7.20 2.12 18.83
C ALA A 74 -8.40 2.89 19.39
N GLY A 75 -9.62 2.45 19.09
CA GLY A 75 -10.88 2.97 19.62
C GLY A 75 -11.75 1.88 20.23
N ALA A 76 -12.54 2.24 21.25
CA ALA A 76 -13.47 1.34 21.95
C ALA A 76 -14.92 1.47 21.44
N SER A 77 -15.10 1.62 20.12
CA SER A 77 -16.42 1.71 19.49
C SER A 77 -16.51 0.78 18.29
N ARG A 78 -17.70 0.65 17.70
CA ARG A 78 -17.89 -0.15 16.48
C ARG A 78 -17.37 0.58 15.23
N GLY A 79 -17.21 1.90 15.28
CA GLY A 79 -16.97 2.73 14.11
C GLY A 79 -18.07 2.63 13.04
N ARG A 80 -17.85 3.28 11.91
CA ARG A 80 -18.61 3.16 10.66
C ARG A 80 -18.32 1.85 9.92
N VAL A 81 -17.15 1.24 10.16
CA VAL A 81 -16.81 -0.10 9.67
C VAL A 81 -17.51 -1.24 10.42
N GLY A 82 -18.21 -0.93 11.51
CA GLY A 82 -19.12 -1.85 12.18
C GLY A 82 -18.43 -3.03 12.88
N CYS A 83 -17.32 -2.80 13.57
CA CYS A 83 -16.58 -3.82 14.30
C CYS A 83 -17.49 -4.60 15.26
N SER A 84 -17.30 -5.91 15.33
CA SER A 84 -17.97 -6.79 16.29
C SER A 84 -17.30 -6.66 17.65
N ILE A 85 -18.05 -6.27 18.68
CA ILE A 85 -17.50 -6.15 20.05
C ILE A 85 -18.03 -7.35 20.85
N PRO A 86 -17.17 -8.09 21.56
CA PRO A 86 -15.76 -7.79 21.87
C PRO A 86 -14.71 -8.37 20.91
N GLU A 87 -15.10 -9.09 19.85
CA GLU A 87 -14.18 -9.89 19.03
C GLU A 87 -13.19 -9.06 18.20
N GLU A 88 -13.56 -7.84 17.83
CA GLU A 88 -12.80 -6.91 17.01
C GLU A 88 -12.59 -5.57 17.74
N THR A 89 -11.43 -4.98 17.52
CA THR A 89 -11.06 -3.64 17.98
C THR A 89 -11.01 -2.70 16.78
N LEU A 90 -11.56 -1.49 16.94
CA LEU A 90 -11.49 -0.43 15.94
C LEU A 90 -10.10 0.20 15.96
N TYR A 91 -9.53 0.39 14.77
CA TYR A 91 -8.28 1.12 14.58
C TYR A 91 -8.47 2.27 13.59
N PHE A 92 -7.81 3.38 13.87
CA PHE A 92 -7.74 4.56 13.04
C PHE A 92 -6.35 4.68 12.45
N PHE A 93 -6.28 4.92 11.14
CA PHE A 93 -5.11 5.43 10.43
C PHE A 93 -5.30 6.93 10.22
N ALA A 94 -4.49 7.75 10.91
CA ALA A 94 -4.53 9.20 10.79
C ALA A 94 -4.14 9.66 9.37
N THR A 95 -4.89 10.59 8.81
CA THR A 95 -4.62 11.20 7.49
C THR A 95 -4.36 12.70 7.67
N GLY A 96 -3.18 13.04 8.21
CA GLY A 96 -2.75 14.41 8.49
C GLY A 96 -1.86 14.99 7.39
N ASP A 97 -1.12 16.05 7.74
CA ASP A 97 -0.24 16.77 6.79
C ASP A 97 0.86 15.89 6.18
N THR A 98 1.24 14.79 6.83
CA THR A 98 2.25 13.84 6.33
C THR A 98 1.67 12.79 5.39
N GLU A 99 0.41 12.42 5.58
CA GLU A 99 -0.28 11.42 4.76
C GLU A 99 -1.00 12.02 3.57
N CYS A 100 -1.23 13.32 3.58
CA CYS A 100 -1.99 14.05 2.57
C CYS A 100 -1.11 15.00 1.76
N VAL A 101 -1.27 15.00 0.44
CA VAL A 101 -0.60 15.97 -0.45
C VAL A 101 -1.03 17.41 -0.14
N SER A 102 -2.29 17.57 0.26
CA SER A 102 -2.86 18.82 0.77
C SER A 102 -4.05 18.49 1.67
N ARG A 103 -4.49 19.46 2.47
CA ARG A 103 -5.71 19.32 3.27
C ARG A 103 -6.89 18.94 2.36
N HIS A 104 -7.59 17.84 2.69
CA HIS A 104 -8.69 17.27 1.90
C HIS A 104 -8.32 16.83 0.46
N GLY A 105 -7.02 16.68 0.18
CA GLY A 105 -6.50 16.25 -1.11
C GLY A 105 -6.35 14.74 -1.25
N ALA A 106 -5.39 14.35 -2.08
CA ALA A 106 -5.00 12.96 -2.27
C ALA A 106 -4.10 12.48 -1.13
N LEU A 107 -4.13 11.17 -0.86
CA LEU A 107 -3.12 10.50 -0.06
C LEU A 107 -1.77 10.52 -0.79
N THR A 108 -0.70 10.68 -0.03
CA THR A 108 0.65 10.47 -0.53
C THR A 108 0.80 9.02 -0.98
N PRO A 109 1.70 8.72 -1.94
CA PRO A 109 1.95 7.34 -2.38
C PRO A 109 2.30 6.39 -1.22
N THR A 110 3.06 6.88 -0.23
CA THR A 110 3.43 6.10 0.97
C THR A 110 2.21 5.78 1.84
N ALA A 111 1.33 6.75 2.08
CA ALA A 111 0.11 6.51 2.86
C ALA A 111 -0.86 5.58 2.14
N TRP A 112 -0.97 5.71 0.81
CA TRP A 112 -1.75 4.81 -0.01
C TRP A 112 -1.21 3.37 0.03
N ASP A 113 0.09 3.18 -0.15
CA ASP A 113 0.74 1.85 -0.04
C ASP A 113 0.52 1.22 1.35
N ALA A 114 0.63 2.00 2.42
CA ALA A 114 0.33 1.51 3.76
C ALA A 114 -1.12 1.00 3.89
N LEU A 115 -2.10 1.76 3.40
CA LEU A 115 -3.50 1.36 3.41
C LEU A 115 -3.79 0.16 2.50
N CYS A 116 -3.10 0.04 1.36
CA CYS A 116 -3.19 -1.14 0.51
C CYS A 116 -2.67 -2.39 1.23
N ARG A 117 -1.53 -2.31 1.93
CA ARG A 117 -0.99 -3.43 2.73
C ARG A 117 -1.90 -3.80 3.91
N ILE A 118 -2.59 -2.82 4.50
CA ILE A 118 -3.62 -3.09 5.52
C ILE A 118 -4.81 -3.79 4.87
N ALA A 119 -5.27 -3.35 3.70
CA ALA A 119 -6.37 -3.98 2.98
C ALA A 119 -6.05 -5.40 2.50
N GLU A 120 -4.77 -5.72 2.24
CA GLU A 120 -4.32 -7.07 1.91
C GLU A 120 -4.46 -8.06 3.07
N LEU A 121 -4.58 -7.58 4.31
CA LEU A 121 -4.80 -8.45 5.47
C LEU A 121 -6.16 -9.14 5.34
N PRO A 122 -6.22 -10.49 5.46
CA PRO A 122 -7.49 -11.21 5.37
C PRO A 122 -8.47 -10.83 6.50
N GLU A 123 -7.94 -10.38 7.64
CA GLU A 123 -8.72 -9.93 8.79
C GLU A 123 -9.41 -8.58 8.55
N VAL A 124 -8.84 -7.74 7.66
CA VAL A 124 -9.42 -6.43 7.34
C VAL A 124 -10.52 -6.61 6.30
N ARG A 125 -11.76 -6.37 6.74
CA ARG A 125 -12.97 -6.53 5.91
C ARG A 125 -13.29 -5.27 5.11
N LYS A 126 -13.01 -4.11 5.69
CA LYS A 126 -13.40 -2.79 5.19
C LYS A 126 -12.49 -1.70 5.80
N ILE A 127 -12.19 -0.68 5.02
CA ILE A 127 -11.55 0.57 5.44
C ILE A 127 -12.44 1.74 4.99
N ALA A 128 -12.86 2.58 5.94
CA ALA A 128 -13.78 3.68 5.66
C ALA A 128 -13.26 5.03 6.17
N PRO A 129 -13.58 6.15 5.51
CA PRO A 129 -13.27 7.47 6.03
C PRO A 129 -14.09 7.80 7.27
N THR A 130 -13.50 8.56 8.19
CA THR A 130 -14.21 9.17 9.32
C THR A 130 -14.92 10.45 8.90
N TRP A 131 -16.08 10.70 9.50
CA TRP A 131 -16.92 11.89 9.31
C TRP A 131 -17.59 12.26 10.63
N TYR A 132 -17.79 13.55 10.87
CA TYR A 132 -18.54 14.13 11.96
C TYR A 132 -20.03 14.05 11.62
N GLU A 133 -20.85 13.68 12.60
CA GLU A 133 -22.32 13.61 12.48
C GLU A 133 -22.98 14.78 13.18
#